data_AF-A0A183GT41-F1
#
_entry.id   AF-A0A183GT41-F1
#
_cell.length_a   1.000
_cell.length_b   1.000
_cell.length_c   1.000
_cell.angle_alpha   90.00
_cell.angle_beta   90.00
_cell.angle_gamma   90.00
#
_symmetry.space_group_name_H-M   'P 1'
#
loop_
_entity.id
_entity.type
_entity.pdbx_description
1 polymer ?
#
loop_
_entity_poly.entity_id
_entity_poly.type
_entity_poly.pdbx_seq_one_letter_code
_entity_poly.pdbx_strand_id
1 'polypeptide(L)'
;MMEELNKTQSRQYYVLQLMPNVPTYLPSLRLTMTSVTLPPTPSLHSHFISDDYDIAITKKPNAAPLHCQSREAAIAMNCTLNDDCRCTAAENKVQCECPPYDIAEEFNRIELKLPVKTSSWELRRRKNMVIAKIPHLVSSDVMIDFNRTIEQLTTLEDDDVCTIANAPLEGCYSCFRGAEATVTCRSHAETVGEILCGHQAFVVSCSPKGTPSKLRFHFNTARQSQNCSIRCGKNLRYFTVEGVLKYIGDPQAPLTSLMGTSSAHNDFVWPDFAHIFNVVLGWYKTLALAAVGLLVALLVSYVCLQRLSLSCFWFLLHLVKVVLCLPIRLFICAISCWHTKTSKRREKQI
;
A
#
# COMPACT_ATOMS: atom_id res chain seq x y z
N MET A 1 -15.12 -32.64 20.30
CA MET A 1 -14.19 -33.74 20.01
C MET A 1 -13.03 -33.58 20.97
N MET A 2 -12.91 -34.49 21.93
CA MET A 2 -11.91 -34.42 23.00
C MET A 2 -10.58 -34.93 22.43
N GLU A 3 -9.54 -34.11 22.46
CA GLU A 3 -8.17 -34.56 22.20
C GLU A 3 -7.43 -34.46 23.54
N GLU A 4 -7.19 -35.62 24.16
CA GLU A 4 -6.45 -35.70 25.42
C GLU A 4 -4.96 -35.60 25.13
N LEU A 5 -4.35 -34.45 25.43
CA LEU A 5 -2.90 -34.28 25.41
C LEU A 5 -2.35 -34.23 26.84
N ASN A 6 -1.62 -35.30 27.16
CA ASN A 6 -0.60 -35.57 28.17
C ASN A 6 -0.53 -34.81 29.52
N LYS A 7 -0.32 -35.62 30.56
CA LYS A 7 -0.58 -35.36 31.97
C LYS A 7 0.70 -34.93 32.71
N THR A 8 0.94 -33.63 32.82
CA THR A 8 1.86 -33.06 33.81
C THR A 8 1.32 -31.69 34.23
N GLN A 9 0.79 -31.62 35.46
CA GLN A 9 0.08 -30.47 36.08
C GLN A 9 -1.26 -30.16 35.40
N SER A 10 -2.38 -30.54 36.04
CA SER A 10 -3.70 -30.73 35.43
C SER A 10 -4.38 -29.42 34.97
N ARG A 11 -3.85 -28.75 33.95
CA ARG A 11 -4.59 -27.76 33.17
C ARG A 11 -5.55 -28.54 32.27
N GLN A 12 -6.85 -28.43 32.54
CA GLN A 12 -7.89 -28.95 31.65
C GLN A 12 -8.22 -27.89 30.61
N TYR A 13 -8.09 -28.25 29.33
CA TYR A 13 -8.42 -27.37 28.22
C TYR A 13 -9.79 -27.73 27.66
N TYR A 14 -10.65 -26.73 27.48
CA TYR A 14 -11.97 -26.89 26.89
C TYR A 14 -12.08 -26.03 25.64
N VAL A 15 -12.49 -26.63 24.52
CA VAL A 15 -12.88 -25.90 23.30
C VAL A 15 -14.40 -25.87 23.27
N LEU A 16 -14.97 -24.70 23.54
CA LEU A 16 -16.42 -24.50 23.66
C LEU A 16 -16.93 -23.56 22.57
N GLN A 17 -18.12 -23.86 22.06
CA GLN A 17 -18.88 -22.94 21.22
C GLN A 17 -19.91 -22.25 22.11
N LEU A 18 -19.64 -21.00 22.46
CA LEU A 18 -20.55 -20.19 23.25
C LEU A 18 -21.50 -19.44 22.32
N MET A 19 -22.79 -19.44 22.66
CA MET A 19 -23.78 -18.56 22.03
C MET A 19 -24.05 -17.38 22.97
N PRO A 20 -24.17 -16.15 22.46
CA PRO A 20 -24.48 -14.98 23.29
C PRO A 20 -25.76 -15.22 24.10
N ASN A 21 -25.71 -14.91 25.40
CA ASN A 21 -26.81 -15.05 26.35
C ASN A 21 -27.32 -16.50 26.57
N VAL A 22 -26.58 -17.51 26.13
CA VAL A 22 -26.91 -18.92 26.36
C VAL A 22 -25.90 -19.52 27.34
N PRO A 23 -26.32 -19.98 28.54
CA PRO A 23 -25.41 -20.59 29.50
C PRO A 23 -24.93 -21.95 29.00
N THR A 24 -23.63 -22.18 29.08
CA THR A 24 -22.98 -23.46 28.79
C THR A 24 -22.47 -24.05 30.10
N TYR A 25 -22.84 -25.29 30.36
CA TYR A 25 -22.55 -25.97 31.62
C TYR A 25 -21.29 -26.82 31.50
N LEU A 26 -20.32 -26.57 32.38
CA LEU A 26 -19.19 -27.45 32.64
C LEU A 26 -19.38 -28.13 34.01
N PRO A 27 -18.63 -29.21 34.33
CA PRO A 27 -18.83 -29.95 35.57
C PRO A 27 -18.70 -29.11 36.86
N SER A 28 -17.80 -28.13 36.88
CA SER A 28 -17.48 -27.30 38.05
C SER A 28 -17.96 -25.86 37.97
N LEU A 29 -18.39 -25.41 36.79
CA LEU A 29 -18.72 -24.01 36.53
C LEU A 29 -19.70 -23.86 35.36
N ARG A 30 -20.37 -22.71 35.29
CA ARG A 30 -21.27 -22.31 34.23
C ARG A 30 -20.69 -21.07 33.55
N LEU A 31 -20.58 -21.13 32.23
CA LEU A 31 -20.10 -20.02 31.41
C LEU A 31 -21.26 -19.41 30.65
N THR A 32 -21.41 -18.10 30.72
CA THR A 32 -22.38 -17.34 29.91
C THR A 32 -21.64 -16.21 29.21
N MET A 33 -21.60 -16.25 27.88
CA MET A 33 -21.10 -15.10 27.11
C MET A 33 -22.18 -14.02 27.11
N THR A 34 -21.96 -12.94 27.86
CA THR A 34 -22.96 -11.89 28.09
C THR A 34 -23.00 -10.88 26.95
N SER A 35 -21.85 -10.61 26.33
CA SER A 35 -21.75 -9.66 25.22
C SER A 35 -20.71 -10.12 24.21
N VAL A 36 -20.90 -9.72 22.96
CA VAL A 36 -19.88 -9.81 21.90
C VAL A 36 -19.96 -8.51 21.10
N THR A 37 -18.83 -7.83 20.97
CA THR A 37 -18.72 -6.68 20.08
C THR A 37 -17.90 -7.08 18.85
N LEU A 38 -18.45 -6.76 17.68
CA LEU A 38 -17.82 -7.03 16.39
C LEU A 38 -17.24 -5.72 15.82
N PRO A 39 -16.10 -5.78 15.11
CA PRO A 39 -15.59 -4.63 14.39
C PRO A 39 -16.59 -4.21 13.29
N PRO A 40 -16.60 -2.93 12.89
CA PRO A 40 -17.46 -2.45 11.80
C PRO A 40 -17.15 -3.25 10.53
N THR A 41 -18.11 -4.07 10.11
CA THR A 41 -17.99 -5.01 8.99
C THR A 41 -19.17 -4.81 8.03
N PRO A 42 -19.12 -3.77 7.17
CA PRO A 42 -20.26 -3.37 6.32
C PRO A 42 -20.80 -4.51 5.43
N SER A 43 -19.93 -5.44 5.04
CA SER A 43 -20.29 -6.60 4.22
C SER A 43 -21.24 -7.59 4.91
N LEU A 44 -21.45 -7.50 6.24
CA LEU A 44 -22.49 -8.26 6.92
C LEU A 44 -23.91 -7.78 6.57
N HIS A 45 -24.05 -6.54 6.09
CA HIS A 45 -25.32 -5.99 5.60
C HIS A 45 -25.52 -6.20 4.09
N SER A 46 -24.69 -7.05 3.47
CA SER A 46 -24.83 -7.33 2.03
C SER A 46 -26.01 -8.25 1.75
N HIS A 47 -26.55 -8.13 0.54
CA HIS A 47 -27.57 -9.04 0.03
C HIS A 47 -26.92 -10.18 -0.75
N PHE A 48 -27.62 -11.31 -0.84
CA PHE A 48 -27.10 -12.52 -1.46
C PHE A 48 -28.07 -13.08 -2.50
N ILE A 49 -27.51 -13.66 -3.56
CA ILE A 49 -28.22 -14.41 -4.60
C ILE A 49 -27.69 -15.84 -4.61
N SER A 50 -28.56 -16.82 -4.88
CA SER A 50 -28.25 -18.25 -4.78
C SER A 50 -28.97 -19.02 -5.89
N ASP A 51 -28.30 -20.00 -6.48
CA ASP A 51 -28.84 -20.95 -7.47
C ASP A 51 -29.04 -22.36 -6.89
N ASP A 52 -29.10 -22.46 -5.55
CA ASP A 52 -29.06 -23.66 -4.72
C ASP A 52 -27.68 -24.30 -4.57
N TYR A 53 -26.70 -24.02 -5.43
CA TYR A 53 -25.36 -24.64 -5.41
C TYR A 53 -24.25 -23.65 -4.98
N ASP A 54 -24.28 -22.46 -5.55
CA ASP A 54 -23.42 -21.33 -5.25
C ASP A 54 -24.22 -20.20 -4.60
N ILE A 55 -23.52 -19.35 -3.86
CA ILE A 55 -24.06 -18.10 -3.31
C ILE A 55 -23.10 -16.99 -3.72
N ALA A 56 -23.64 -15.86 -4.18
CA ALA A 56 -22.88 -14.66 -4.48
C ALA A 56 -23.45 -13.44 -3.75
N ILE A 57 -22.59 -12.47 -3.48
CA ILE A 57 -22.98 -11.16 -2.96
C ILE A 57 -23.56 -10.33 -4.11
N THR A 58 -24.74 -9.74 -3.93
CA THR A 58 -25.32 -8.78 -4.88
C THR A 58 -25.19 -7.35 -4.36
N LYS A 59 -24.81 -6.43 -5.25
CA LYS A 59 -24.78 -4.99 -4.94
C LYS A 59 -26.10 -4.30 -5.24
N LYS A 60 -27.00 -4.98 -5.97
CA LYS A 60 -28.26 -4.43 -6.47
C LYS A 60 -29.43 -5.40 -6.20
N PRO A 61 -29.82 -5.59 -4.92
CA PRO A 61 -30.81 -6.60 -4.54
C PRO A 61 -32.18 -6.45 -5.22
N ASN A 62 -32.55 -5.23 -5.60
CA ASN A 62 -33.86 -4.90 -6.16
C ASN A 62 -33.79 -4.43 -7.62
N ALA A 63 -32.69 -4.67 -8.33
CA ALA A 63 -32.58 -4.25 -9.73
C ALA A 63 -33.20 -5.27 -10.71
N ALA A 64 -33.59 -6.45 -10.23
CA ALA A 64 -34.30 -7.44 -11.03
C ALA A 64 -35.72 -6.95 -11.35
N PRO A 65 -36.11 -6.85 -12.63
CA PRO A 65 -37.45 -6.38 -12.98
C PRO A 65 -38.55 -7.40 -12.67
N LEU A 66 -38.21 -8.70 -12.59
CA LEU A 66 -39.18 -9.77 -12.30
C LEU A 66 -38.95 -10.34 -10.91
N HIS A 67 -39.99 -10.29 -10.08
CA HIS A 67 -39.99 -10.87 -8.74
C HIS A 67 -41.04 -11.97 -8.63
N CYS A 68 -40.58 -13.18 -8.32
CA CYS A 68 -41.43 -14.36 -8.20
C CYS A 68 -41.40 -14.86 -6.75
N GLN A 69 -42.53 -15.36 -6.23
CA GLN A 69 -42.61 -15.86 -4.85
C GLN A 69 -41.96 -17.24 -4.68
N SER A 70 -41.94 -18.06 -5.74
CA SER A 70 -41.36 -19.40 -5.73
C SER A 70 -40.72 -19.75 -7.07
N ARG A 71 -39.93 -20.84 -7.08
CA ARG A 71 -39.29 -21.37 -8.29
C ARG A 71 -40.31 -21.83 -9.33
N GLU A 72 -41.40 -22.43 -8.90
CA GLU A 72 -42.48 -22.91 -9.76
C GLU A 72 -43.19 -21.74 -10.44
N ALA A 73 -43.45 -20.66 -9.69
CA ALA A 73 -44.02 -19.43 -10.24
C ALA A 73 -43.08 -18.77 -11.27
N ALA A 74 -41.77 -18.80 -11.03
CA ALA A 74 -40.78 -18.31 -11.99
C ALA A 74 -40.78 -19.11 -13.29
N ILE A 75 -40.86 -20.45 -13.22
CA ILE A 75 -40.94 -21.33 -14.40
C ILE A 75 -42.24 -21.09 -15.16
N ALA A 76 -43.35 -20.87 -14.45
CA ALA A 76 -44.65 -20.56 -15.02
C ALA A 76 -44.78 -19.08 -15.48
N MET A 77 -43.75 -18.26 -15.28
CA MET A 77 -43.75 -16.81 -15.56
C MET A 77 -44.89 -16.04 -14.85
N ASN A 78 -45.35 -16.55 -13.70
CA ASN A 78 -46.35 -15.90 -12.86
C ASN A 78 -45.65 -15.03 -11.80
N CYS A 79 -45.01 -13.96 -12.27
CA CYS A 79 -44.18 -13.07 -11.45
C CYS A 79 -44.71 -11.65 -11.48
N THR A 80 -44.41 -10.88 -10.44
CA THR A 80 -44.70 -9.45 -10.41
C THR A 80 -43.60 -8.71 -11.17
N LEU A 81 -44.01 -7.93 -12.17
CA LEU A 81 -43.14 -7.02 -12.89
C LEU A 81 -43.02 -5.71 -12.11
N ASN A 82 -41.80 -5.34 -11.76
CA ASN A 82 -41.43 -4.08 -11.15
C ASN A 82 -40.29 -3.49 -11.98
N ASP A 83 -40.64 -2.76 -13.02
CA ASP A 83 -39.68 -2.17 -13.94
C ASP A 83 -39.61 -0.65 -13.83
N ASP A 84 -38.45 -0.11 -14.20
CA ASP A 84 -38.21 1.32 -14.38
C ASP A 84 -38.13 1.67 -15.89
N CYS A 85 -38.92 0.98 -16.71
CA CYS A 85 -38.89 1.18 -18.17
C CYS A 85 -39.51 2.52 -18.57
N ARG A 86 -38.90 3.20 -19.53
CA ARG A 86 -39.43 4.43 -20.12
C ARG A 86 -40.07 4.13 -21.46
N CYS A 87 -41.39 4.26 -21.53
CA CYS A 87 -42.14 4.07 -22.76
C CYS A 87 -42.56 5.41 -23.37
N THR A 88 -42.23 5.61 -24.64
CA THR A 88 -42.66 6.76 -25.43
C THR A 88 -43.55 6.31 -26.57
N ALA A 89 -44.64 7.05 -26.80
CA ALA A 89 -45.46 6.85 -27.98
C ALA A 89 -44.69 7.27 -29.24
N ALA A 90 -44.57 6.36 -30.20
CA ALA A 90 -44.23 6.67 -31.58
C ALA A 90 -45.52 6.53 -32.44
N GLU A 91 -45.60 7.25 -33.55
CA GLU A 91 -46.82 7.47 -34.35
C GLU A 91 -47.73 6.24 -34.54
N ASN A 92 -47.14 5.06 -34.72
CA ASN A 92 -47.85 3.79 -34.84
C ASN A 92 -47.28 2.65 -33.99
N LYS A 93 -46.34 2.93 -33.08
CA LYS A 93 -45.64 1.93 -32.25
C LYS A 93 -45.33 2.51 -30.88
N VAL A 94 -45.27 1.69 -29.85
CA VAL A 94 -44.73 2.12 -28.55
C VAL A 94 -43.29 1.64 -28.47
N GLN A 95 -42.38 2.55 -28.16
CA GLN A 95 -40.98 2.23 -27.89
C GLN A 95 -40.78 2.29 -26.38
N CYS A 96 -40.39 1.16 -25.78
CA CYS A 96 -40.04 1.08 -24.37
C CYS A 96 -38.55 0.78 -24.23
N GLU A 97 -37.86 1.61 -23.46
CA GLU A 97 -36.44 1.44 -23.14
C GLU A 97 -36.31 1.09 -21.67
N CYS A 98 -35.77 -0.09 -21.40
CA CYS A 98 -35.55 -0.61 -20.06
C CYS A 98 -34.05 -0.62 -19.75
N PRO A 99 -33.63 -0.29 -18.51
CA PRO A 99 -32.26 -0.47 -18.09
C PRO A 99 -31.82 -1.94 -18.26
N PRO A 100 -30.65 -2.22 -18.86
CA PRO A 100 -30.16 -3.58 -18.98
C PRO A 100 -29.82 -4.13 -17.60
N TYR A 101 -30.35 -5.31 -17.29
CA TYR A 101 -30.03 -6.03 -16.06
C TYR A 101 -29.94 -7.52 -16.32
N ASP A 102 -28.75 -8.08 -16.10
CA ASP A 102 -28.45 -9.50 -16.25
C ASP A 102 -28.04 -10.09 -14.90
N ILE A 103 -28.95 -10.82 -14.28
CA ILE A 103 -28.71 -11.52 -13.00
C ILE A 103 -27.62 -12.57 -13.15
N ALA A 104 -27.54 -13.24 -14.31
CA ALA A 104 -26.56 -14.28 -14.54
C ALA A 104 -25.15 -13.68 -14.65
N GLU A 105 -25.01 -12.52 -15.31
CA GLU A 105 -23.74 -11.79 -15.33
C GLU A 105 -23.30 -11.41 -13.91
N GLU A 106 -24.19 -10.84 -13.09
CA GLU A 106 -23.87 -10.47 -11.71
C GLU A 106 -23.51 -11.70 -10.85
N PHE A 107 -24.27 -12.79 -10.97
CA PHE A 107 -24.02 -14.04 -10.25
C PHE A 107 -22.68 -14.69 -10.63
N ASN A 108 -22.26 -14.57 -11.89
CA ASN A 108 -21.04 -15.18 -12.39
C ASN A 108 -19.76 -14.39 -12.05
N ARG A 109 -19.88 -13.25 -11.37
CA ARG A 109 -18.71 -12.50 -10.89
C ARG A 109 -17.99 -13.27 -9.79
N ILE A 110 -16.84 -13.85 -10.13
CA ILE A 110 -16.02 -14.69 -9.24
C ILE A 110 -15.65 -13.98 -7.94
N GLU A 111 -15.38 -12.68 -7.99
CA GLU A 111 -15.03 -11.86 -6.81
C GLU A 111 -16.14 -11.81 -5.75
N LEU A 112 -17.39 -11.97 -6.17
CA LEU A 112 -18.58 -11.88 -5.32
C LEU A 112 -19.12 -13.27 -4.93
N LYS A 113 -18.67 -14.34 -5.60
CA LYS A 113 -19.02 -15.72 -5.25
C LYS A 113 -18.34 -16.15 -3.96
N LEU A 114 -19.11 -16.78 -3.08
CA LEU A 114 -18.61 -17.33 -1.83
C LEU A 114 -17.75 -18.59 -2.08
N PRO A 115 -16.66 -18.81 -1.32
CA PRO A 115 -16.25 -18.05 -0.14
C PRO A 115 -15.48 -16.76 -0.47
N VAL A 116 -15.95 -15.66 0.11
CA VAL A 116 -15.33 -14.34 -0.02
C VAL A 116 -14.44 -14.10 1.21
N LYS A 117 -13.13 -13.92 1.00
CA LYS A 117 -12.13 -13.81 2.08
C LYS A 117 -11.42 -12.46 2.04
N THR A 118 -11.48 -11.72 3.15
CA THR A 118 -10.68 -10.50 3.40
C THR A 118 -9.62 -10.74 4.47
N SER A 119 -8.86 -9.68 4.78
CA SER A 119 -8.00 -9.61 5.96
C SER A 119 -8.78 -9.70 7.28
N SER A 120 -9.98 -9.15 7.34
CA SER A 120 -10.70 -8.94 8.61
C SER A 120 -11.87 -9.89 8.82
N TRP A 121 -12.37 -10.52 7.76
CA TRP A 121 -13.52 -11.42 7.80
C TRP A 121 -13.57 -12.36 6.59
N GLU A 122 -14.33 -13.45 6.72
CA GLU A 122 -14.61 -14.41 5.65
C GLU A 122 -16.10 -14.73 5.63
N LEU A 123 -16.74 -14.62 4.46
CA LEU A 123 -18.08 -15.14 4.22
C LEU A 123 -17.99 -16.49 3.53
N ARG A 124 -18.63 -17.50 4.11
CA ARG A 124 -18.66 -18.86 3.58
C ARG A 124 -20.07 -19.42 3.60
N ARG A 125 -20.35 -20.32 2.67
CA ARG A 125 -21.58 -21.11 2.69
C ARG A 125 -21.46 -22.26 3.67
N ARG A 126 -22.49 -22.50 4.46
CA ARG A 126 -22.67 -23.73 5.24
C ARG A 126 -24.11 -24.22 5.06
N LYS A 127 -24.30 -25.25 4.24
CA LYS A 127 -25.64 -25.71 3.81
C LYS A 127 -26.41 -24.56 3.15
N ASN A 128 -27.56 -24.16 3.68
CA ASN A 128 -28.37 -23.06 3.14
C ASN A 128 -28.18 -21.74 3.91
N MET A 129 -27.09 -21.62 4.67
CA MET A 129 -26.79 -20.43 5.45
C MET A 129 -25.46 -19.81 5.01
N VAL A 130 -25.41 -18.48 5.05
CA VAL A 130 -24.17 -17.73 4.95
C VAL A 130 -23.62 -17.51 6.35
N ILE A 131 -22.35 -17.84 6.56
CA ILE A 131 -21.66 -17.67 7.83
C ILE A 131 -20.50 -16.71 7.64
N ALA A 132 -20.44 -15.71 8.51
CA ALA A 132 -19.28 -14.84 8.65
C ALA A 132 -18.32 -15.38 9.70
N LYS A 133 -17.02 -15.42 9.37
CA LYS A 133 -15.93 -15.69 10.30
C LYS A 133 -15.11 -14.42 10.46
N ILE A 134 -15.03 -13.88 11.67
CA ILE A 134 -14.25 -12.68 12.01
C ILE A 134 -13.16 -13.10 13.01
N PRO A 135 -11.90 -13.26 12.57
CA PRO A 135 -10.83 -13.81 13.42
C PRO A 135 -10.16 -12.79 14.35
N HIS A 136 -10.34 -11.49 14.11
CA HIS A 136 -9.58 -10.44 14.80
C HIS A 136 -10.50 -9.31 15.26
N LEU A 137 -10.05 -8.55 16.27
CA LEU A 137 -10.72 -7.37 16.81
C LEU A 137 -12.15 -7.64 17.33
N VAL A 138 -12.42 -8.88 17.74
CA VAL A 138 -13.65 -9.26 18.44
C VAL A 138 -13.37 -9.19 19.93
N SER A 139 -14.24 -8.53 20.69
CA SER A 139 -14.19 -8.60 22.15
C SER A 139 -15.48 -9.21 22.70
N SER A 140 -15.35 -9.98 23.77
CA SER A 140 -16.46 -10.72 24.38
C SER A 140 -16.36 -10.66 25.89
N ASP A 141 -17.49 -10.42 26.53
CA ASP A 141 -17.60 -10.55 27.98
C ASP A 141 -18.15 -11.94 28.30
N VAL A 142 -17.46 -12.65 29.19
CA VAL A 142 -17.87 -13.99 29.64
C VAL A 142 -18.04 -13.96 31.15
N MET A 143 -19.26 -14.21 31.60
CA MET A 143 -19.57 -14.43 33.00
C MET A 143 -19.28 -15.88 33.36
N ILE A 144 -18.49 -16.06 34.43
CA ILE A 144 -18.14 -17.36 34.98
C ILE A 144 -18.83 -17.49 36.33
N ASP A 145 -19.66 -18.51 36.47
CA ASP A 145 -20.36 -18.84 37.70
C ASP A 145 -19.87 -20.19 38.23
N PHE A 146 -19.42 -20.23 39.47
CA PHE A 146 -18.82 -21.43 40.05
C PHE A 146 -19.86 -22.16 40.90
N ASN A 147 -19.99 -23.47 40.69
CA ASN A 147 -20.94 -24.29 41.45
C ASN A 147 -20.51 -24.51 42.92
N ARG A 148 -19.40 -23.91 43.35
CA ARG A 148 -18.82 -23.99 44.69
C ARG A 148 -18.35 -22.61 45.14
N THR A 149 -18.35 -22.38 46.44
CA THR A 149 -17.72 -21.21 47.05
C THR A 149 -16.22 -21.21 46.81
N ILE A 150 -15.69 -20.12 46.26
CA ILE A 150 -14.25 -19.90 46.10
C ILE A 150 -13.74 -19.23 47.38
N GLU A 151 -12.95 -19.96 48.16
CA GLU A 151 -12.37 -19.45 49.41
C GLU A 151 -11.11 -18.60 49.17
N GLN A 152 -10.36 -18.89 48.10
CA GLN A 152 -9.14 -18.18 47.76
C GLN A 152 -8.97 -18.08 46.24
N LEU A 153 -8.79 -16.86 45.73
CA LEU A 153 -8.42 -16.60 44.34
C LEU A 153 -6.91 -16.31 44.28
N THR A 154 -6.14 -17.19 43.67
CA THR A 154 -4.71 -16.96 43.43
C THR A 154 -4.53 -16.57 41.97
N THR A 155 -4.07 -15.36 41.71
CA THR A 155 -3.68 -14.92 40.37
C THR A 155 -2.33 -15.54 40.02
N LEU A 156 -2.33 -16.53 39.13
CA LEU A 156 -1.11 -17.01 38.50
C LEU A 156 -0.82 -16.10 37.31
N GLU A 157 0.14 -15.20 37.47
CA GLU A 157 0.65 -14.40 36.37
C GLU A 157 1.74 -15.20 35.65
N ASP A 158 1.37 -15.80 34.52
CA ASP A 158 2.30 -16.55 33.68
C ASP A 158 3.06 -15.54 32.81
N ASP A 159 4.15 -14.97 33.36
CA ASP A 159 5.06 -14.04 32.67
C ASP A 159 5.96 -14.79 31.68
N ASP A 160 5.32 -15.47 30.75
CA ASP A 160 5.99 -16.23 29.71
C ASP A 160 6.66 -15.27 28.70
N VAL A 161 7.78 -15.70 28.12
CA VAL A 161 8.52 -14.91 27.11
C VAL A 161 8.19 -15.43 25.73
N CYS A 162 7.49 -14.63 24.93
CA CYS A 162 7.20 -14.95 23.53
C CYS A 162 8.17 -14.29 22.57
N THR A 163 8.57 -15.05 21.56
CA THR A 163 9.50 -14.60 20.51
C THR A 163 8.95 -14.94 19.14
N ILE A 164 9.03 -13.98 18.23
CA ILE A 164 8.69 -14.09 16.81
C ILE A 164 9.87 -13.53 16.02
N ALA A 165 10.29 -14.26 14.99
CA ALA A 165 11.29 -13.77 14.04
C ALA A 165 10.66 -12.82 13.02
N ASN A 166 11.49 -11.96 12.40
CA ASN A 166 11.05 -11.13 11.28
C ASN A 166 10.49 -12.02 10.17
N ALA A 167 9.39 -11.57 9.55
CA ALA A 167 8.66 -12.36 8.56
C ALA A 167 8.44 -11.56 7.27
N PRO A 168 8.50 -12.22 6.09
CA PRO A 168 8.17 -11.56 4.84
C PRO A 168 6.66 -11.34 4.74
N LEU A 169 6.29 -10.24 4.09
CA LEU A 169 4.92 -9.90 3.77
C LEU A 169 4.66 -10.16 2.28
N GLU A 170 3.65 -10.98 1.98
CA GLU A 170 3.30 -11.39 0.62
C GLU A 170 1.83 -11.08 0.32
N GLY A 171 1.53 -10.63 -0.91
CA GLY A 171 0.17 -10.39 -1.36
C GLY A 171 0.03 -9.12 -2.18
N CYS A 172 -1.10 -8.45 -2.04
CA CYS A 172 -1.43 -7.24 -2.80
C CYS A 172 -1.77 -6.04 -1.92
N TYR A 173 -1.60 -4.85 -2.49
CA TYR A 173 -2.06 -3.59 -1.91
C TYR A 173 -3.27 -3.05 -2.69
N SER A 174 -4.12 -2.27 -2.02
CA SER A 174 -5.37 -1.71 -2.54
C SER A 174 -6.31 -2.78 -3.11
N CYS A 175 -6.32 -3.97 -2.50
CA CYS A 175 -7.05 -5.13 -2.97
C CYS A 175 -7.82 -5.79 -1.82
N PHE A 176 -8.92 -6.45 -2.15
CA PHE A 176 -9.78 -7.12 -1.18
C PHE A 176 -9.10 -8.29 -0.44
N ARG A 177 -8.21 -9.03 -1.13
CA ARG A 177 -7.46 -10.14 -0.52
C ARG A 177 -6.41 -9.67 0.49
N GLY A 178 -5.90 -8.45 0.33
CA GLY A 178 -4.84 -7.89 1.15
C GLY A 178 -3.50 -8.62 1.04
N ALA A 179 -2.70 -8.48 2.09
CA ALA A 179 -1.40 -9.12 2.26
C ALA A 179 -1.40 -10.05 3.48
N GLU A 180 -0.58 -11.10 3.45
CA GLU A 180 -0.45 -12.09 4.52
C GLU A 180 1.02 -12.24 4.91
N ALA A 181 1.29 -12.35 6.22
CA ALA A 181 2.59 -12.74 6.75
C ALA A 181 2.42 -14.00 7.58
N THR A 182 3.26 -15.01 7.33
CA THR A 182 3.30 -16.22 8.15
C THR A 182 4.36 -16.06 9.23
N VAL A 183 3.93 -15.93 10.48
CA VAL A 183 4.82 -15.80 11.65
C VAL A 183 4.85 -17.11 12.43
N THR A 184 5.95 -17.40 13.10
CA THR A 184 6.04 -18.56 13.99
C THR A 184 6.33 -18.06 15.41
N CYS A 185 5.38 -18.30 16.32
CA CYS A 185 5.52 -17.88 17.71
C CYS A 185 6.12 -19.00 18.58
N ARG A 186 7.19 -18.67 19.30
CA ARG A 186 7.87 -19.55 20.26
C ARG A 186 7.79 -19.01 21.68
N SER A 187 7.54 -19.90 22.64
CA SER A 187 7.44 -19.63 24.08
C SER A 187 7.94 -20.84 24.89
N HIS A 188 8.24 -20.66 26.18
CA HIS A 188 8.71 -21.75 27.04
C HIS A 188 7.61 -22.77 27.38
N ALA A 189 6.37 -22.32 27.50
CA ALA A 189 5.18 -23.17 27.63
C ALA A 189 4.16 -22.87 26.51
N GLU A 190 3.10 -23.67 26.43
CA GLU A 190 1.98 -23.37 25.54
C GLU A 190 1.20 -22.17 26.09
N THR A 191 1.15 -21.08 25.31
CA THR A 191 0.52 -19.83 25.72
C THR A 191 -0.06 -19.09 24.51
N VAL A 192 -0.75 -17.98 24.77
CA VAL A 192 -1.35 -17.12 23.74
C VAL A 192 -0.69 -15.74 23.80
N GLY A 193 -0.24 -15.27 22.64
CA GLY A 193 0.39 -13.96 22.48
C GLY A 193 -0.51 -12.99 21.74
N GLU A 194 -0.50 -11.74 22.20
CA GLU A 194 -1.13 -10.60 21.51
C GLU A 194 -0.07 -9.87 20.67
N ILE A 195 -0.32 -9.74 19.37
CA ILE A 195 0.51 -9.00 18.43
C ILE A 195 -0.18 -7.68 18.11
N LEU A 196 0.54 -6.57 18.22
CA LEU A 196 0.11 -5.24 17.81
C LEU A 196 1.03 -4.72 16.71
N CYS A 197 0.48 -4.42 15.55
CA CYS A 197 1.16 -3.83 14.38
C CYS A 197 0.46 -2.53 14.00
N GLY A 198 0.95 -1.39 14.51
CA GLY A 198 0.28 -0.10 14.32
C GLY A 198 -1.12 -0.09 14.96
N HIS A 199 -2.17 -0.07 14.13
CA HIS A 199 -3.58 -0.07 14.56
C HIS A 199 -4.24 -1.46 14.48
N GLN A 200 -3.50 -2.50 14.09
CA GLN A 200 -4.04 -3.85 13.91
C GLN A 200 -3.56 -4.76 15.04
N ALA A 201 -4.49 -5.52 15.61
CA ALA A 201 -4.23 -6.46 16.69
C ALA A 201 -4.54 -7.89 16.24
N PHE A 202 -3.66 -8.83 16.59
CA PHE A 202 -3.79 -10.25 16.28
C PHE A 202 -3.53 -11.08 17.53
N VAL A 203 -4.19 -12.24 17.61
CA VAL A 203 -3.98 -13.21 18.69
C VAL A 203 -3.40 -14.48 18.07
N VAL A 204 -2.27 -14.95 18.59
CA VAL A 204 -1.56 -16.13 18.08
C VAL A 204 -1.27 -17.12 19.20
N SER A 205 -1.28 -18.41 18.87
CA SER A 205 -0.83 -19.45 19.79
C SER A 205 0.68 -19.61 19.71
N CYS A 206 1.33 -19.79 20.85
CA CYS A 206 2.78 -19.94 20.99
C CYS A 206 3.08 -21.28 21.67
N SER A 207 4.13 -21.95 21.22
CA SER A 207 4.56 -23.24 21.80
C SER A 207 6.08 -23.35 21.82
N PRO A 208 6.65 -24.30 22.61
CA PRO A 208 8.10 -24.54 22.62
C PRO A 208 8.66 -24.98 21.26
N LYS A 209 7.85 -25.69 20.46
CA LYS A 209 8.23 -26.12 19.11
C LYS A 209 8.11 -25.00 18.07
N GLY A 210 7.33 -23.96 18.38
CA GLY A 210 6.98 -22.89 17.46
C GLY A 210 5.72 -23.22 16.69
N THR A 211 4.70 -22.38 16.81
CA THR A 211 3.41 -22.56 16.13
C THR A 211 3.27 -21.52 15.01
N PRO A 212 3.06 -21.95 13.74
CA PRO A 212 2.86 -21.04 12.63
C PRO A 212 1.46 -20.40 12.70
N SER A 213 1.40 -19.08 12.52
CA SER A 213 0.17 -18.28 12.48
C SER A 213 0.21 -17.34 11.27
N LYS A 214 -0.95 -17.13 10.65
CA LYS A 214 -1.09 -16.27 9.47
C LYS A 214 -1.71 -14.93 9.87
N LEU A 215 -0.95 -13.86 9.73
CA LEU A 215 -1.39 -12.49 10.00
C LEU A 215 -1.83 -11.86 8.68
N ARG A 216 -3.02 -11.27 8.64
CA ARG A 216 -3.55 -10.64 7.42
C ARG A 216 -3.69 -9.15 7.59
N PHE A 217 -3.21 -8.42 6.59
CA PHE A 217 -3.11 -6.98 6.56
C PHE A 217 -3.80 -6.42 5.32
N HIS A 218 -4.20 -5.15 5.39
CA HIS A 218 -4.70 -4.41 4.24
C HIS A 218 -3.90 -3.11 4.13
N PHE A 219 -3.26 -2.91 2.98
CA PHE A 219 -2.37 -1.79 2.73
C PHE A 219 -2.77 -1.07 1.45
N ASN A 220 -2.46 0.22 1.36
CA ASN A 220 -2.77 1.04 0.19
C ASN A 220 -1.52 1.41 -0.63
N THR A 221 -0.34 0.96 -0.22
CA THR A 221 0.94 1.22 -0.91
C THR A 221 1.76 -0.06 -1.08
N ALA A 222 2.61 -0.11 -2.10
CA ALA A 222 3.34 -1.31 -2.49
C ALA A 222 4.41 -1.72 -1.47
N ARG A 223 5.30 -0.80 -1.08
CA ARG A 223 6.39 -1.10 -0.14
C ARG A 223 5.90 -0.94 1.30
N GLN A 224 5.90 -2.04 2.04
CA GLN A 224 5.45 -2.08 3.43
C GLN A 224 6.56 -2.55 4.36
N SER A 225 6.66 -1.88 5.51
CA SER A 225 7.50 -2.27 6.63
C SER A 225 6.75 -1.89 7.90
N GLN A 226 6.23 -2.89 8.61
CA GLN A 226 5.50 -2.69 9.86
C GLN A 226 6.34 -3.18 11.04
N ASN A 227 6.49 -2.32 12.04
CA ASN A 227 7.08 -2.70 13.32
C ASN A 227 5.96 -3.20 14.23
N CYS A 228 6.06 -4.46 14.63
CA CYS A 228 5.07 -5.15 15.43
C CYS A 228 5.64 -5.47 16.80
N SER A 229 4.78 -5.45 17.82
CA SER A 229 5.12 -5.93 19.16
C SER A 229 4.30 -7.17 19.48
N ILE A 230 4.93 -8.18 20.07
CA ILE A 230 4.24 -9.31 20.70
C ILE A 230 4.33 -9.19 22.23
N ARG A 231 3.18 -9.40 22.88
CA ARG A 231 3.04 -9.44 24.33
C ARG A 231 2.51 -10.80 24.78
N CYS A 232 3.22 -11.41 25.71
CA CYS A 232 2.76 -12.56 26.50
C CYS A 232 2.94 -12.20 27.97
N GLY A 233 1.83 -12.11 28.72
CA GLY A 233 1.86 -11.53 30.06
C GLY A 233 2.41 -10.10 30.05
N LYS A 234 3.44 -9.84 30.86
CA LYS A 234 4.13 -8.53 30.92
C LYS A 234 5.28 -8.38 29.91
N ASN A 235 5.75 -9.45 29.28
CA ASN A 235 6.93 -9.39 28.42
C ASN A 235 6.57 -8.88 27.02
N LEU A 236 7.20 -7.78 26.61
CA LEU A 236 7.04 -7.17 25.30
C LEU A 236 8.29 -7.39 24.43
N ARG A 237 8.12 -7.89 23.22
CA ARG A 237 9.19 -8.03 22.21
C ARG A 237 8.76 -7.44 20.88
N TYR A 238 9.72 -6.95 20.10
CA TYR A 238 9.47 -6.35 18.79
C TYR A 238 10.00 -7.24 17.67
N PHE A 239 9.29 -7.23 16.56
CA PHE A 239 9.69 -7.87 15.31
C PHE A 239 9.17 -7.04 14.14
N THR A 240 9.73 -7.27 12.96
CA THR A 240 9.36 -6.52 11.75
C THR A 240 8.78 -7.46 10.70
N VAL A 241 7.74 -6.97 10.02
CA VAL A 241 7.16 -7.60 8.84
C VAL A 241 7.33 -6.65 7.67
N GLU A 242 8.03 -7.12 6.64
CA GLU A 242 8.40 -6.29 5.49
C GLU A 242 8.21 -7.03 4.17
N GLY A 243 7.89 -6.27 3.13
CA GLY A 243 7.70 -6.84 1.79
C GLY A 243 7.29 -5.80 0.76
N VAL A 244 7.35 -6.20 -0.51
CA VAL A 244 6.88 -5.41 -1.64
C VAL A 244 5.66 -6.10 -2.22
N LEU A 245 4.50 -5.48 -2.04
CA LEU A 245 3.20 -5.99 -2.44
C LEU A 245 2.92 -5.72 -3.92
N LYS A 246 2.20 -6.64 -4.54
CA LYS A 246 1.81 -6.53 -5.95
C LYS A 246 0.59 -5.63 -6.08
N TYR A 247 0.58 -4.76 -7.09
CA TYR A 247 -0.63 -4.06 -7.48
C TYR A 247 -1.56 -5.03 -8.21
N ILE A 248 -2.84 -5.04 -7.83
CA ILE A 248 -3.87 -5.67 -8.65
C ILE A 248 -4.71 -4.51 -9.19
N GLY A 249 -4.41 -4.10 -10.43
CA GLY A 249 -5.30 -3.24 -11.19
C GLY A 249 -6.62 -3.98 -11.44
N ASP A 250 -7.72 -3.22 -11.39
CA ASP A 250 -9.12 -3.63 -11.59
C ASP A 250 -9.41 -5.14 -11.47
N PRO A 251 -10.11 -5.61 -10.42
CA PRO A 251 -10.29 -7.03 -10.15
C PRO A 251 -11.05 -7.82 -11.26
N GLN A 252 -11.57 -7.12 -12.28
CA GLN A 252 -12.18 -7.69 -13.49
C GLN A 252 -11.15 -8.23 -14.53
N ALA A 253 -9.86 -7.90 -14.40
CA ALA A 253 -8.81 -8.29 -15.35
C ALA A 253 -8.46 -9.80 -15.45
N PRO A 254 -8.61 -10.67 -14.43
CA PRO A 254 -8.16 -12.06 -14.55
C PRO A 254 -9.07 -12.93 -15.43
N LEU A 255 -10.34 -12.54 -15.64
CA LEU A 255 -11.33 -13.38 -16.34
C LEU A 255 -11.13 -13.38 -17.87
N THR A 256 -10.58 -12.29 -18.43
CA THR A 256 -10.28 -12.21 -19.87
C THR A 256 -9.12 -13.11 -20.28
N SER A 257 -8.26 -13.53 -19.35
CA SER A 257 -7.15 -14.46 -19.63
C SER A 257 -7.57 -15.93 -19.74
N LEU A 258 -8.78 -16.29 -19.28
CA LEU A 258 -9.33 -17.65 -19.32
C LEU A 258 -10.29 -17.89 -20.51
N MET A 259 -10.79 -16.82 -21.14
CA MET A 259 -11.52 -16.89 -22.40
C MET A 259 -10.53 -16.70 -23.54
N GLY A 260 -10.02 -17.80 -24.08
CA GLY A 260 -8.98 -17.81 -25.11
C GLY A 260 -9.34 -17.04 -26.40
N THR A 261 -9.13 -15.72 -26.37
CA THR A 261 -8.97 -14.87 -27.55
C THR A 261 -7.69 -14.05 -27.36
N SER A 262 -6.61 -14.60 -27.87
CA SER A 262 -5.30 -13.98 -27.92
C SER A 262 -5.34 -12.62 -28.60
N SER A 263 -5.06 -11.56 -27.84
CA SER A 263 -4.05 -10.60 -28.28
C SER A 263 -3.26 -10.20 -27.06
N ALA A 264 -2.02 -10.68 -27.03
CA ALA A 264 -1.03 -10.40 -26.00
C ALA A 264 -0.95 -8.89 -25.76
N HIS A 265 -1.65 -8.42 -24.74
CA HIS A 265 -1.36 -7.15 -24.12
C HIS A 265 -0.28 -7.47 -23.12
N ASN A 266 0.95 -7.08 -23.46
CA ASN A 266 2.05 -7.04 -22.52
C ASN A 266 1.52 -6.43 -21.24
N ASP A 267 1.57 -7.18 -20.14
CA ASP A 267 1.39 -6.64 -18.79
C ASP A 267 2.46 -5.56 -18.60
N PHE A 268 2.12 -4.34 -19.00
CA PHE A 268 2.96 -3.19 -18.78
C PHE A 268 2.80 -2.86 -17.30
N VAL A 269 3.64 -3.51 -16.50
CA VAL A 269 3.85 -3.18 -15.09
C VAL A 269 4.28 -1.73 -15.08
N TRP A 270 3.35 -0.82 -14.81
CA TRP A 270 3.70 0.56 -14.52
C TRP A 270 4.32 0.58 -13.12
N PRO A 271 5.65 0.81 -12.99
CA PRO A 271 6.28 0.94 -11.70
C PRO A 271 5.73 2.18 -10.96
N ASP A 272 5.76 2.11 -9.63
CA ASP A 272 5.31 3.17 -8.72
C ASP A 272 5.96 4.53 -9.06
N PHE A 273 5.17 5.42 -9.66
CA PHE A 273 5.60 6.74 -10.11
C PHE A 273 6.03 7.67 -9.00
N ALA A 274 5.55 7.45 -7.76
CA ALA A 274 5.91 8.32 -6.64
C ALA A 274 7.41 8.25 -6.34
N HIS A 275 8.02 7.07 -6.52
CA HIS A 275 9.45 6.89 -6.32
C HIS A 275 10.27 7.36 -7.54
N ILE A 276 9.80 7.06 -8.76
CA ILE A 276 10.50 7.50 -9.98
C ILE A 276 10.53 9.03 -10.03
N PHE A 277 9.43 9.70 -9.69
CA PHE A 277 9.42 11.16 -9.59
C PHE A 277 10.37 11.67 -8.51
N ASN A 278 10.46 11.04 -7.33
CA ASN A 278 11.40 11.50 -6.30
C ASN A 278 12.88 11.34 -6.69
N VAL A 279 13.24 10.26 -7.38
CA VAL A 279 14.60 10.07 -7.88
C VAL A 279 14.88 11.01 -9.05
N VAL A 280 13.99 11.11 -10.04
CA VAL A 280 14.15 12.05 -11.17
C VAL A 280 14.16 13.51 -10.69
N LEU A 281 13.33 13.85 -9.69
CA LEU A 281 13.32 15.15 -9.04
C LEU A 281 14.59 15.38 -8.17
N GLY A 282 15.32 14.34 -7.77
CA GLY A 282 16.63 14.52 -7.14
C GLY A 282 17.68 14.98 -8.15
N TRP A 283 17.65 14.41 -9.36
CA TRP A 283 18.69 14.57 -10.38
C TRP A 283 18.50 15.86 -11.21
N TYR A 284 17.28 16.41 -11.35
CA TYR A 284 17.13 17.72 -12.00
C TYR A 284 17.78 18.85 -11.19
N LYS A 285 17.82 18.74 -9.86
CA LYS A 285 18.45 19.78 -9.01
C LYS A 285 19.95 19.86 -9.27
N THR A 286 20.62 18.72 -9.39
CA THR A 286 22.06 18.67 -9.69
C THR A 286 22.34 19.08 -11.13
N LEU A 287 21.50 18.68 -12.09
CA LEU A 287 21.61 19.08 -13.49
C LEU A 287 21.39 20.59 -13.69
N ALA A 288 20.41 21.17 -12.99
CA ALA A 288 20.15 22.62 -13.00
C ALA A 288 21.34 23.40 -12.43
N LEU A 289 21.93 22.94 -11.31
CA LEU A 289 23.14 23.56 -10.74
C LEU A 289 24.34 23.46 -11.69
N ALA A 290 24.52 22.34 -12.38
CA ALA A 290 25.58 22.17 -13.36
C ALA A 290 25.38 23.08 -14.59
N ALA A 291 24.15 23.23 -15.09
CA ALA A 291 23.83 24.12 -16.20
C ALA A 291 24.06 25.59 -15.84
N VAL A 292 23.69 26.01 -14.63
CA VAL A 292 24.00 27.37 -14.12
C VAL A 292 25.52 27.56 -13.99
N GLY A 293 26.25 26.57 -13.47
CA GLY A 293 27.71 26.60 -13.41
C GLY A 293 28.38 26.78 -14.78
N LEU A 294 27.89 26.06 -15.80
CA LEU A 294 28.37 26.19 -17.18
C LEU A 294 28.12 27.58 -17.76
N LEU A 295 26.92 28.14 -17.54
CA LEU A 295 26.56 29.49 -17.98
C LEU A 295 27.46 30.55 -17.34
N VAL A 296 27.72 30.44 -16.04
CA VAL A 296 28.63 31.36 -15.32
C VAL A 296 30.05 31.23 -15.86
N ALA A 297 30.54 30.00 -16.09
CA ALA A 297 31.87 29.79 -16.64
C ALA A 297 32.03 30.38 -18.05
N LEU A 298 31.01 30.25 -18.91
CA LEU A 298 30.99 30.86 -20.24
C LEU A 298 30.97 32.40 -20.17
N LEU A 299 30.15 32.98 -19.28
CA LEU A 299 30.11 34.43 -19.07
C LEU A 299 31.44 34.98 -18.54
N VAL A 300 32.06 34.30 -17.57
CA VAL A 300 33.38 34.69 -17.06
C VAL A 300 34.45 34.59 -18.15
N SER A 301 34.43 33.51 -18.94
CA SER A 301 35.36 33.33 -20.06
C SER A 301 35.21 34.43 -21.11
N TYR A 302 33.97 34.80 -21.44
CA TYR A 302 33.66 35.88 -22.38
C TYR A 302 34.18 37.24 -21.88
N VAL A 303 33.95 37.57 -20.61
CA VAL A 303 34.43 38.82 -20.00
C VAL A 303 35.96 38.86 -19.93
N CYS A 304 36.61 37.75 -19.59
CA CYS A 304 38.08 37.65 -19.55
C CYS A 304 38.71 37.82 -20.94
N LEU A 305 38.16 37.17 -21.97
CA LEU A 305 38.64 37.31 -23.35
C LEU A 305 38.48 38.75 -23.87
N GLN A 306 37.36 39.40 -23.53
CA GLN A 306 37.10 40.78 -23.93
C GLN A 306 38.03 41.78 -23.21
N ARG A 307 38.37 41.52 -21.93
CA ARG A 307 39.37 42.32 -21.20
C ARG A 307 40.77 42.14 -21.77
N LEU A 308 41.16 40.92 -22.15
CA LEU A 308 42.46 40.66 -22.78
C LEU A 308 42.58 41.32 -24.16
N SER A 309 41.52 41.28 -24.98
CA SER A 309 41.55 41.89 -26.32
C SER A 309 41.64 43.42 -26.26
N LEU A 310 40.91 44.06 -25.34
CA LEU A 310 41.02 45.51 -25.08
C LEU A 310 42.41 45.91 -24.57
N SER A 311 43.00 45.11 -23.69
CA SER A 311 44.36 45.36 -23.17
C SER A 311 45.41 45.20 -24.28
N CYS A 312 45.29 44.18 -25.13
CA CYS A 312 46.19 43.95 -26.26
C CYS A 312 46.06 45.06 -27.32
N PHE A 313 44.84 45.53 -27.59
CA PHE A 313 44.59 46.67 -28.46
C PHE A 313 45.25 47.96 -27.93
N TRP A 314 45.14 48.23 -26.62
CA TRP A 314 45.82 49.36 -25.98
C TRP A 314 47.35 49.25 -26.06
N PHE A 315 47.90 48.05 -25.87
CA PHE A 315 49.34 47.80 -26.03
C PHE A 315 49.81 48.05 -27.46
N LEU A 316 49.07 47.57 -28.46
CA LEU A 316 49.37 47.84 -29.88
C LEU A 316 49.31 49.33 -30.20
N LEU A 317 48.30 50.05 -29.69
CA LEU A 317 48.17 51.50 -29.87
C LEU A 317 49.31 52.27 -29.19
N HIS A 318 49.78 51.80 -28.03
CA HIS A 318 50.95 52.34 -27.36
C HIS A 318 52.25 52.06 -28.14
N LEU A 319 52.41 50.84 -28.69
CA LEU A 319 53.53 50.48 -29.55
C LEU A 319 53.57 51.34 -30.82
N VAL A 320 52.43 51.53 -31.49
CA VAL A 320 52.33 52.40 -32.67
C VAL A 320 52.68 53.84 -32.30
N LYS A 321 52.18 54.38 -31.18
CA LYS A 321 52.59 55.71 -30.68
C LYS A 321 54.09 55.80 -30.42
N VAL A 322 54.69 54.78 -29.80
CA VAL A 322 56.15 54.76 -29.53
C VAL A 322 56.94 54.70 -30.82
N VAL A 323 56.54 53.88 -31.79
CA VAL A 323 57.18 53.75 -33.10
C VAL A 323 57.03 55.02 -33.94
N LEU A 324 55.87 55.70 -33.91
CA LEU A 324 55.68 56.99 -34.61
C LEU A 324 56.43 58.14 -33.94
N CYS A 325 56.54 58.13 -32.61
CA CYS A 325 57.27 59.17 -31.85
C CYS A 325 58.79 58.96 -31.80
N LEU A 326 59.28 57.74 -32.03
CA LEU A 326 60.71 57.40 -32.11
C LEU A 326 61.47 58.19 -33.19
N PRO A 327 61.01 58.27 -34.46
CA PRO A 327 61.70 59.05 -35.48
C PRO A 327 61.66 60.54 -35.15
N ILE A 328 60.57 61.05 -34.55
CA ILE A 328 60.47 62.46 -34.14
C ILE A 328 61.46 62.77 -33.01
N ARG A 329 61.60 61.90 -32.00
CA ARG A 329 62.61 62.05 -30.94
C ARG A 329 64.04 61.93 -31.47
N LEU A 330 64.29 61.01 -32.40
CA LEU A 330 65.58 60.90 -33.07
C LEU A 330 65.89 62.12 -33.93
N PHE A 331 64.89 62.72 -34.58
CA PHE A 331 65.04 63.96 -35.33
C PHE A 331 65.36 65.15 -34.43
N ILE A 332 64.66 65.26 -33.29
CA ILE A 332 64.94 66.30 -32.28
C ILE A 332 66.35 66.11 -31.67
N CYS A 333 66.76 64.87 -31.37
CA CYS A 333 68.12 64.57 -30.93
C CYS A 333 69.17 64.81 -32.02
N ALA A 334 68.86 64.54 -33.29
CA ALA A 334 69.75 64.84 -34.40
C ALA A 334 69.91 66.36 -34.58
N ILE A 335 68.84 67.13 -34.44
CA ILE A 335 68.88 68.60 -34.48
C ILE A 335 69.68 69.16 -33.30
N SER A 336 69.52 68.62 -32.08
CA SER A 336 70.30 69.07 -30.92
C SER A 336 71.78 68.66 -31.01
N CYS A 337 72.10 67.48 -31.56
CA CYS A 337 73.47 67.08 -31.91
C CYS A 337 74.04 67.89 -33.08
N TRP A 338 73.23 68.33 -34.03
CA TRP A 338 73.70 69.13 -35.16
C TRP A 338 73.99 70.56 -34.74
N HIS A 339 73.17 71.14 -33.86
CA HIS A 339 73.38 72.47 -33.30
C HIS A 339 74.63 72.57 -32.42
N THR A 340 75.00 71.49 -31.72
CA THR A 340 76.26 71.42 -30.97
C THR A 340 77.49 71.21 -31.86
N LYS A 341 77.34 70.56 -33.03
CA LYS A 341 78.44 70.30 -33.96
C LYS A 341 78.72 71.47 -34.91
N THR A 342 77.73 72.28 -35.26
CA THR A 342 77.90 73.49 -36.10
C THR A 342 78.55 74.66 -35.37
N SER A 343 78.44 74.74 -34.05
CA SER A 343 79.25 75.67 -33.23
C SER A 343 80.76 75.39 -33.36
N LYS A 344 81.17 74.13 -33.52
CA LYS A 344 82.59 73.74 -33.61
C LYS A 344 83.22 73.88 -35.00
N ARG A 345 82.48 74.32 -36.03
CA ARG A 345 82.97 74.40 -37.42
C ARG A 345 82.99 75.80 -38.03
N ARG A 346 82.55 76.85 -37.32
CA ARG A 346 82.65 78.26 -37.77
C ARG A 346 83.88 79.01 -37.24
N GLU A 347 84.78 78.35 -36.52
CA GLU A 347 86.00 78.96 -35.99
C GLU A 347 87.28 78.39 -36.63
N LYS A 348 87.17 77.88 -37.85
CA LYS A 348 88.32 77.55 -38.72
C LYS A 348 88.03 78.00 -40.14
N GLN A 349 88.01 79.32 -40.34
CA GLN A 349 88.40 80.05 -41.55
C GLN A 349 87.78 81.46 -41.50
N ILE A 350 88.47 82.38 -40.81
CA ILE A 350 89.07 83.62 -41.36
C ILE A 350 90.34 83.85 -40.52
#